data_AF-I0X5S9-F1
#
_entry.id   AF-I0X5S9-F1
#
_cell.length_a   1.000
_cell.length_b   1.000
_cell.length_c   1.000
_cell.angle_alpha   90.00
_cell.angle_beta   90.00
_cell.angle_gamma   90.00
#
_symmetry.space_group_name_H-M   'P 1'
#
loop_
_entity.id
_entity.type
_entity.pdbx_description
1 polymer ?
#
loop_
_entity_poly.entity_id
_entity_poly.type
_entity_poly.pdbx_seq_one_letter_code
_entity_poly.pdbx_strand_id
1 'polypeptide(L)'
;MSETILLVDSASKFTNEVDNLQSQCLSILEENKWTRASSIAIDYLRFCKKMFDNGVIKEEYFSRVISSMAEISPIESVNTLCALLEEFNNKKEKDEKLSISVVKAVINTLGAIGNKTAFDYLLAVTYLSYPDEVLSAAREALAGLRWQ
;
A
#
# COMPACT_ATOMS: atom_id res chain seq x y z
N MET A 1 43.63 7.42 9.17
CA MET A 1 42.45 7.63 10.04
C MET A 1 41.29 7.93 9.11
N SER A 2 40.29 7.06 9.09
CA SER A 2 39.35 6.89 7.97
C SER A 2 38.30 8.01 7.91
N GLU A 3 38.21 8.72 6.77
CA GLU A 3 37.10 9.64 6.43
C GLU A 3 35.72 8.96 6.44
N THR A 4 35.68 7.64 6.54
CA THR A 4 34.46 6.82 6.54
C THR A 4 33.58 7.01 7.78
N ILE A 5 34.12 7.54 8.90
CA ILE A 5 33.36 7.71 10.14
C ILE A 5 32.56 9.04 10.13
N LEU A 6 32.88 9.98 9.24
CA LEU A 6 32.20 11.29 9.17
C LEU A 6 30.94 11.31 8.28
N LEU A 7 30.61 10.21 7.59
CA LEU A 7 29.35 10.06 6.84
C LEU A 7 28.22 9.46 7.68
N VAL A 8 28.40 9.42 9.01
CA VAL A 8 27.36 9.11 10.01
C VAL A 8 26.50 10.33 10.32
N ASP A 9 26.59 11.39 9.52
CA ASP A 9 25.71 12.54 9.62
C ASP A 9 24.55 12.42 8.61
N SER A 10 23.42 11.96 9.15
CA SER A 10 22.11 12.56 8.96
C SER A 10 21.75 13.04 7.52
N ALA A 11 20.83 12.31 6.89
CA ALA A 11 20.12 12.67 5.64
C ALA A 11 20.85 12.41 4.31
N SER A 12 21.18 11.16 4.01
CA SER A 12 21.07 10.62 2.64
C SER A 12 21.49 9.15 2.60
N LYS A 13 20.58 8.27 2.17
CA LYS A 13 20.85 7.05 1.40
C LYS A 13 19.55 6.25 1.21
N PHE A 14 18.58 6.89 0.58
CA PHE A 14 17.83 6.19 -0.47
C PHE A 14 18.83 5.96 -1.61
N THR A 15 19.73 4.99 -1.44
CA THR A 15 20.61 4.54 -2.50
C THR A 15 19.88 3.43 -3.26
N ASN A 16 20.00 3.39 -4.58
CA ASN A 16 19.41 2.34 -5.43
C ASN A 16 19.69 0.91 -4.88
N GLU A 17 20.80 0.72 -4.18
CA GLU A 17 21.19 -0.53 -3.51
C GLU A 17 20.27 -0.91 -2.34
N VAL A 18 19.89 0.06 -1.50
CA VAL A 18 18.97 -0.15 -0.37
C VAL A 18 17.57 -0.44 -0.89
N ASP A 19 17.12 0.29 -1.91
CA ASP A 19 15.81 0.08 -2.53
C ASP A 19 15.72 -1.31 -3.20
N ASN A 20 16.78 -1.72 -3.89
CA ASN A 20 16.88 -3.05 -4.49
C ASN A 20 16.85 -4.14 -3.42
N LEU A 21 17.60 -3.97 -2.33
CA LEU A 21 17.60 -4.93 -1.23
C LEU A 21 16.23 -5.03 -0.57
N GLN A 22 15.57 -3.91 -0.28
CA GLN A 22 14.22 -3.91 0.29
C GLN A 22 13.20 -4.58 -0.64
N SER A 23 13.28 -4.34 -1.95
CA SER A 23 12.46 -5.00 -2.96
C SER A 23 12.67 -6.52 -3.00
N GLN A 24 13.93 -6.98 -2.89
CA GLN A 24 14.25 -8.41 -2.81
C GLN A 24 13.72 -9.03 -1.52
N CYS A 25 13.91 -8.38 -0.38
CA CYS A 25 13.36 -8.83 0.90
C CYS A 25 11.83 -8.96 0.82
N LEU A 26 11.14 -7.96 0.28
CA LEU A 26 9.69 -7.98 0.11
C LEU A 26 9.24 -9.16 -0.76
N SER A 27 9.93 -9.40 -1.87
CA SER A 27 9.63 -10.52 -2.77
C SER A 27 9.82 -11.88 -2.07
N ILE A 28 10.89 -12.06 -1.30
CA ILE A 28 11.12 -13.29 -0.51
C ILE A 28 10.01 -13.48 0.53
N LEU A 29 9.62 -12.42 1.25
CA LEU A 29 8.57 -12.51 2.27
C LEU A 29 7.22 -12.90 1.65
N GLU A 30 6.89 -12.33 0.50
CA GLU A 30 5.67 -12.60 -0.26
C GLU A 30 5.64 -14.03 -0.80
N GLU A 31 6.71 -14.47 -1.49
CA GLU A 31 6.81 -15.82 -2.05
C GLU A 31 6.66 -16.90 -0.97
N ASN A 32 7.13 -16.63 0.24
CA ASN A 32 7.03 -17.53 1.38
C ASN A 32 5.76 -17.30 2.23
N LYS A 33 4.90 -16.34 1.87
CA LYS A 33 3.70 -15.93 2.63
C LYS A 33 4.00 -15.76 4.11
N TRP A 34 5.12 -15.10 4.43
CA TRP A 34 5.69 -15.15 5.77
C TRP A 34 4.98 -14.20 6.74
N THR A 35 3.82 -14.64 7.25
CA THR A 35 2.94 -13.84 8.11
C THR A 35 3.53 -13.43 9.46
N ARG A 36 4.60 -14.07 9.94
CA ARG A 36 5.31 -13.61 11.15
C ARG A 36 5.98 -12.24 10.95
N ALA A 37 6.18 -11.83 9.69
CA ALA A 37 6.68 -10.51 9.35
C ALA A 37 5.56 -9.45 9.23
N SER A 38 4.31 -9.76 9.60
CA SER A 38 3.17 -8.84 9.43
C SER A 38 3.41 -7.46 10.07
N SER A 39 3.88 -7.41 11.33
CA SER A 39 4.18 -6.14 12.00
C SER A 39 5.21 -5.30 11.22
N ILE A 40 6.33 -5.92 10.80
CA ILE A 40 7.39 -5.19 10.09
C ILE A 40 6.94 -4.80 8.67
N ALA A 41 6.11 -5.61 8.03
CA ALA A 41 5.52 -5.31 6.73
C ALA A 41 4.55 -4.12 6.79
N ILE A 42 3.75 -4.02 7.85
CA ILE A 42 2.86 -2.88 8.09
C ILE A 42 3.66 -1.61 8.42
N ASP A 43 4.73 -1.73 9.21
CA ASP A 43 5.64 -0.60 9.47
C ASP A 43 6.30 -0.11 8.18
N TYR A 44 6.72 -1.04 7.33
CA TYR A 44 7.28 -0.74 6.02
C TYR A 44 6.27 -0.09 5.09
N LEU A 45 5.03 -0.58 5.03
CA LEU A 45 3.95 0.07 4.28
C LEU A 45 3.73 1.52 4.73
N ARG A 46 3.68 1.76 6.06
CA ARG A 46 3.54 3.11 6.63
C ARG A 46 4.73 4.00 6.30
N PHE A 47 5.93 3.45 6.29
CA PHE A 47 7.13 4.16 5.85
C PHE A 47 7.05 4.54 4.37
N CYS A 48 6.75 3.59 3.49
CA CYS A 48 6.59 3.83 2.05
C CYS A 48 5.50 4.86 1.76
N LYS A 49 4.38 4.86 2.49
CA LYS A 49 3.34 5.90 2.36
C LYS A 49 3.91 7.30 2.58
N LYS A 50 4.69 7.51 3.65
CA LYS A 50 5.33 8.81 3.91
C LYS A 50 6.30 9.20 2.80
N MET A 51 7.07 8.25 2.28
CA MET A 51 7.99 8.51 1.17
C MET A 51 7.25 8.83 -0.13
N PHE A 52 6.09 8.20 -0.37
CA PHE A 52 5.25 8.45 -1.52
C PHE A 52 4.60 9.83 -1.47
N ASP A 53 4.05 10.23 -0.32
CA ASP A 53 3.48 11.56 -0.13
C ASP A 53 4.52 12.68 -0.32
N ASN A 54 5.77 12.40 0.05
CA ASN A 54 6.91 13.30 -0.16
C ASN A 54 7.49 13.25 -1.59
N GLY A 55 6.93 12.43 -2.48
CA GLY A 55 7.38 12.27 -3.87
C GLY A 55 8.73 11.57 -4.04
N VAL A 56 9.22 10.86 -3.02
CA VAL A 56 10.53 10.19 -3.04
C VAL A 56 10.46 8.83 -3.74
N ILE A 57 9.37 8.09 -3.54
CA ILE A 57 9.12 6.83 -4.25
C ILE A 57 8.03 7.01 -5.31
N LYS A 58 8.14 6.23 -6.39
CA LYS A 58 7.16 6.25 -7.48
C LYS A 58 5.93 5.42 -7.16
N GLU A 59 4.83 5.70 -7.87
CA GLU A 59 3.55 5.02 -7.70
C GLU A 59 3.63 3.51 -7.96
N GLU A 60 4.49 3.04 -8.87
CA GLU A 60 4.64 1.62 -9.19
C GLU A 60 5.24 0.86 -8.01
N TYR A 61 6.25 1.45 -7.36
CA TYR A 61 6.88 0.84 -6.19
C TYR A 61 5.93 0.80 -5.01
N PHE A 62 5.22 1.90 -4.74
CA PHE A 62 4.27 1.93 -3.63
C PHE A 62 3.10 0.95 -3.86
N SER A 63 2.58 0.86 -5.09
CA SER A 63 1.55 -0.10 -5.47
C SER A 63 2.01 -1.54 -5.24
N ARG A 64 3.26 -1.88 -5.57
CA ARG A 64 3.87 -3.18 -5.31
C ARG A 64 3.91 -3.52 -3.82
N VAL A 65 4.30 -2.56 -2.98
CA VAL A 65 4.31 -2.72 -1.50
C VAL A 65 2.90 -2.99 -0.99
N ILE A 66 1.91 -2.22 -1.45
CA ILE A 66 0.49 -2.42 -1.10
C ILE A 66 0.01 -3.83 -1.49
N SER A 67 0.29 -4.28 -2.71
CA SER A 67 -0.13 -5.62 -3.19
C SER A 67 0.47 -6.75 -2.37
N SER A 68 1.72 -6.60 -1.92
CA SER A 68 2.42 -7.62 -1.13
C SER A 68 1.75 -7.90 0.22
N MET A 69 0.93 -6.96 0.73
CA MET A 69 0.23 -7.14 2.01
C MET A 69 -0.81 -8.26 1.98
N ALA A 70 -1.37 -8.58 0.82
CA ALA A 70 -2.31 -9.68 0.69
C ALA A 70 -1.68 -11.03 1.06
N GLU A 71 -0.38 -11.20 0.84
CA GLU A 71 0.34 -12.44 1.14
C GLU A 71 1.08 -12.38 2.48
N ILE A 72 1.66 -11.22 2.83
CA ILE A 72 2.50 -11.08 4.02
C ILE A 72 1.66 -10.76 5.26
N SER A 73 0.56 -9.99 5.13
CA SER A 73 -0.22 -9.50 6.26
C SER A 73 -1.73 -9.42 5.95
N PRO A 74 -2.38 -10.53 5.53
CA PRO A 74 -3.77 -10.50 5.08
C PRO A 74 -4.79 -10.10 6.16
N ILE A 75 -4.47 -10.27 7.45
CA ILE A 75 -5.39 -9.94 8.54
C ILE A 75 -5.03 -8.59 9.17
N GLU A 76 -3.76 -8.42 9.55
CA GLU A 76 -3.31 -7.27 10.32
C GLU A 76 -3.26 -5.97 9.49
N SER A 77 -3.04 -6.07 8.17
CA SER A 77 -2.95 -4.88 7.30
C SER A 77 -4.31 -4.27 6.94
N VAL A 78 -5.43 -4.99 7.11
CA VAL A 78 -6.76 -4.57 6.64
C VAL A 78 -7.12 -3.17 7.12
N ASN A 79 -6.99 -2.90 8.42
CA ASN A 79 -7.31 -1.58 8.97
C ASN A 79 -6.42 -0.48 8.40
N THR A 80 -5.14 -0.79 8.14
CA THR A 80 -4.22 0.17 7.53
C THR A 80 -4.60 0.46 6.08
N LEU A 81 -4.98 -0.57 5.32
CA LEU A 81 -5.44 -0.43 3.93
C LEU A 81 -6.78 0.31 3.84
N CYS A 82 -7.72 0.04 4.76
CA CYS A 82 -8.99 0.78 4.84
C CYS A 82 -8.73 2.27 5.12
N ALA A 83 -7.84 2.60 6.06
CA ALA A 83 -7.47 3.98 6.35
C ALA A 83 -6.81 4.69 5.14
N LEU A 84 -6.01 3.97 4.34
CA LEU A 84 -5.47 4.51 3.09
C LEU A 84 -6.58 4.81 2.08
N LEU A 85 -7.53 3.89 1.93
CA LEU A 85 -8.64 4.09 1.00
C LEU A 85 -9.56 5.24 1.45
N GLU A 86 -9.81 5.36 2.75
CA GLU A 86 -10.54 6.50 3.33
C GLU A 86 -9.83 7.82 3.02
N GLU A 87 -8.52 7.89 3.20
CA GLU A 87 -7.74 9.07 2.84
C GLU A 87 -7.87 9.42 1.35
N PHE A 88 -7.82 8.42 0.46
CA PHE A 88 -8.00 8.64 -0.97
C PHE A 88 -9.41 9.10 -1.32
N ASN A 89 -10.43 8.53 -0.68
CA ASN A 89 -11.82 8.97 -0.85
C ASN A 89 -11.99 10.44 -0.42
N ASN A 90 -11.45 10.81 0.74
CA ASN A 90 -11.46 12.19 1.23
C ASN A 90 -10.74 13.16 0.28
N LYS A 91 -9.60 12.76 -0.28
CA LYS A 91 -8.90 13.54 -1.31
C LYS A 91 -9.74 13.67 -2.58
N LYS A 92 -10.43 12.60 -2.98
CA LYS A 92 -11.25 12.62 -4.19
C LYS A 92 -12.48 13.50 -4.05
N GLU A 93 -13.12 13.52 -2.89
CA GLU A 93 -14.22 14.43 -2.56
C GLU A 93 -13.81 15.90 -2.69
N LYS A 94 -12.56 16.21 -2.34
CA LYS A 94 -11.95 17.54 -2.48
C LYS A 94 -11.39 17.83 -3.88
N ASP A 95 -11.57 16.90 -4.81
CA ASP A 95 -11.01 16.91 -6.17
C ASP A 95 -9.48 17.12 -6.21
N GLU A 96 -8.79 16.61 -5.18
CA GLU A 96 -7.33 16.61 -5.11
C GLU A 96 -6.73 15.58 -6.07
N LYS A 97 -5.50 15.84 -6.53
CA LYS A 97 -4.79 14.94 -7.44
C LYS A 97 -4.45 13.63 -6.71
N LEU A 98 -4.82 12.51 -7.33
CA LEU A 98 -4.60 11.16 -6.83
C LEU A 98 -3.92 10.29 -7.89
N SER A 99 -3.07 9.37 -7.45
CA SER A 99 -2.58 8.30 -8.33
C SER A 99 -3.65 7.22 -8.45
N ILE A 100 -4.21 7.08 -9.63
CA ILE A 100 -5.21 6.04 -9.94
C ILE A 100 -4.62 4.64 -9.75
N SER A 101 -3.34 4.45 -10.08
CA SER A 101 -2.65 3.16 -9.91
C SER A 101 -2.59 2.75 -8.44
N VAL A 102 -2.23 3.67 -7.55
CA VAL A 102 -2.14 3.41 -6.09
C VAL A 102 -3.51 3.13 -5.49
N VAL A 103 -4.55 3.89 -5.89
CA VAL A 103 -5.93 3.65 -5.43
C VAL A 103 -6.39 2.24 -5.84
N LYS A 104 -6.16 1.84 -7.10
CA LYS A 104 -6.48 0.49 -7.60
C LYS A 104 -5.70 -0.58 -6.83
N ALA A 105 -4.42 -0.34 -6.51
CA ALA A 105 -3.64 -1.29 -5.73
C ALA A 105 -4.26 -1.55 -4.35
N VAL A 106 -4.69 -0.51 -3.64
CA VAL A 106 -5.36 -0.67 -2.32
C VAL A 106 -6.67 -1.45 -2.46
N ILE A 107 -7.52 -1.08 -3.43
CA ILE A 107 -8.80 -1.73 -3.68
C ILE A 107 -8.61 -3.22 -4.01
N ASN A 108 -7.70 -3.53 -4.92
CA ASN A 108 -7.43 -4.90 -5.34
C ASN A 108 -6.86 -5.73 -4.17
N THR A 109 -5.96 -5.18 -3.36
CA THR A 109 -5.44 -5.85 -2.16
C THR A 109 -6.56 -6.13 -1.15
N LEU A 110 -7.43 -5.16 -0.88
CA LEU A 110 -8.58 -5.34 0.01
C LEU A 110 -9.54 -6.42 -0.52
N GLY A 111 -9.83 -6.42 -1.82
CA GLY A 111 -10.64 -7.45 -2.48
C GLY A 111 -10.01 -8.84 -2.42
N ALA A 112 -8.69 -8.95 -2.64
CA ALA A 112 -7.96 -10.20 -2.56
C ALA A 112 -7.95 -10.79 -1.13
N ILE A 113 -7.82 -9.93 -0.13
CA ILE A 113 -7.94 -10.31 1.28
C ILE A 113 -9.38 -10.76 1.60
N GLY A 114 -10.39 -10.05 1.07
CA GLY A 114 -11.80 -10.39 1.21
C GLY A 114 -12.37 -10.12 2.61
N ASN A 115 -11.76 -9.23 3.41
CA ASN A 115 -12.22 -8.94 4.77
C ASN A 115 -13.39 -7.93 4.76
N LYS A 116 -14.50 -8.30 5.40
CA LYS A 116 -15.74 -7.48 5.48
C LYS A 116 -15.55 -6.08 6.06
N THR A 117 -14.52 -5.84 6.88
CA THR A 117 -14.21 -4.49 7.39
C THR A 117 -13.95 -3.47 6.27
N ALA A 118 -13.58 -3.93 5.07
CA ALA A 118 -13.38 -3.07 3.91
C ALA A 118 -14.68 -2.61 3.22
N PHE A 119 -15.84 -3.18 3.58
CA PHE A 119 -17.09 -3.00 2.85
C PHE A 119 -17.48 -1.52 2.70
N ASP A 120 -17.58 -0.77 3.80
CA ASP A 120 -18.03 0.63 3.75
C ASP A 120 -17.07 1.51 2.95
N TYR A 121 -15.75 1.26 3.07
CA TYR A 121 -14.71 2.00 2.36
C TYR A 121 -14.74 1.74 0.86
N LEU A 122 -14.95 0.48 0.45
CA LEU A 122 -15.08 0.10 -0.96
C LEU A 122 -16.41 0.58 -1.55
N LEU A 123 -17.48 0.56 -0.77
CA LEU A 123 -18.79 1.07 -1.18
C LEU A 123 -18.73 2.58 -1.43
N ALA A 124 -18.05 3.34 -0.56
CA ALA A 124 -17.86 4.78 -0.73
C ALA A 124 -17.22 5.13 -2.08
N VAL A 125 -16.25 4.35 -2.55
CA VAL A 125 -15.62 4.52 -3.88
C VAL A 125 -16.67 4.55 -4.99
N THR A 126 -17.73 3.73 -4.89
CA THR A 126 -18.76 3.61 -5.95
C THR A 126 -19.68 4.82 -6.06
N TYR A 127 -19.71 5.68 -5.02
CA TYR A 127 -20.49 6.91 -5.01
C TYR A 127 -19.66 8.14 -5.40
N LEU A 128 -18.35 8.03 -5.41
CA LEU A 128 -17.43 9.11 -5.76
C LEU A 128 -17.15 9.12 -7.27
N SER A 129 -16.82 10.30 -7.80
CA SER A 129 -16.52 10.53 -9.22
C SER A 129 -15.15 9.98 -9.65
N TYR A 130 -14.82 8.75 -9.26
CA TYR A 130 -13.63 8.04 -9.74
C TYR A 130 -13.80 7.58 -11.19
N PRO A 131 -12.68 7.36 -11.92
CA PRO A 131 -12.72 6.76 -13.26
C PRO A 131 -13.31 5.34 -13.24
N ASP A 132 -13.88 4.93 -14.37
CA ASP A 132 -14.53 3.61 -14.53
C ASP A 132 -13.65 2.43 -14.12
N GLU A 133 -12.35 2.51 -14.37
CA GLU A 133 -11.40 1.45 -13.97
C GLU A 133 -11.34 1.24 -12.45
N VAL A 134 -11.46 2.31 -11.66
CA VAL A 134 -11.47 2.25 -10.20
C VAL A 134 -12.83 1.74 -9.72
N LEU A 135 -13.91 2.19 -10.36
CA LEU A 135 -15.26 1.73 -10.05
C LEU A 135 -15.43 0.23 -10.33
N SER A 136 -14.87 -0.28 -11.43
CA SER A 136 -14.87 -1.72 -11.73
C SER A 136 -14.10 -2.50 -10.67
N ALA A 137 -12.88 -2.05 -10.34
CA ALA A 137 -12.08 -2.69 -9.30
C ALA A 137 -12.79 -2.72 -7.94
N ALA A 138 -13.48 -1.63 -7.56
CA ALA A 138 -14.23 -1.58 -6.31
C ALA A 138 -15.41 -2.56 -6.30
N ARG A 139 -16.14 -2.69 -7.41
CA ARG A 139 -17.25 -3.66 -7.54
C ARG A 139 -16.76 -5.10 -7.48
N GLU A 140 -15.65 -5.40 -8.13
CA GLU A 140 -15.00 -6.72 -8.08
C GLU A 140 -14.52 -7.04 -6.66
N ALA A 141 -13.89 -6.08 -5.98
CA ALA A 141 -13.45 -6.23 -4.60
C ALA A 141 -14.63 -6.46 -3.64
N LEU A 142 -15.74 -5.71 -3.80
CA LEU A 142 -16.97 -5.90 -3.03
C LEU A 142 -17.56 -7.31 -3.21
N ALA A 143 -17.56 -7.83 -4.43
CA ALA A 143 -18.03 -9.18 -4.73
C ALA A 143 -17.13 -10.27 -4.12
N GLY A 144 -15.83 -9.97 -3.92
CA GLY A 144 -14.85 -10.87 -3.31
C GLY A 144 -14.89 -10.93 -1.78
N LEU A 145 -15.65 -10.05 -1.11
CA LEU A 145 -15.71 -10.00 0.34
C LEU A 145 -16.39 -11.25 0.93
N ARG A 146 -15.81 -11.75 2.02
CA ARG A 146 -16.28 -12.95 2.74
C ARG A 146 -17.06 -12.51 3.98
N TRP A 147 -18.29 -12.99 4.09
CA TRP A 147 -19.26 -12.61 5.13
C TRP A 147 -19.28 -13.55 6.35
N GLN A 148 -18.34 -14.49 6.41
CA GLN A 148 -18.22 -15.46 7.50
C GLN A 148 -17.70 -14.84 8.81
#